data_AF-A0A2Z3X0R9-F1
#
_entry.id   AF-A0A2Z3X0R9-F1
#
_cell.length_a   1.000
_cell.length_b   1.000
_cell.length_c   1.000
_cell.angle_alpha   90.00
_cell.angle_beta   90.00
_cell.angle_gamma   90.00
#
_symmetry.space_group_name_H-M   'P 1'
#
loop_
_entity.id
_entity.type
_entity.pdbx_description
1 polymer ?
#
loop_
_entity_poly.entity_id
_entity_poly.type
_entity_poly.pdbx_seq_one_letter_code
_entity_poly.pdbx_strand_id
1 'polypeptide(L)'
;MLTREQRDVLILHIRNGMMNKVTDVKYATQKAFYLREDLIKIGFQLREDSVLMSPILNCQYRLGKSIARDEEYEKARTHEKKLRELIQEQYQQTELLQQELSHQSSEILHSADVLLFTLLKAQHYQWRDRLYLAALAGELEENITDEYNCPLGKWLCSEGMRRFMMLSGFRELSNCHHELHQAASRLVGQAWSSILPVQLEAWLQHIDDASQKLICTLDQLEMRVELLYPTQRRHHKNRAVGNHNELDG
;
A
#
# COMPACT_ATOMS: atom_id res chain seq x y z
N MET A 1 -14.08 -40.08 8.13
CA MET A 1 -13.65 -40.15 6.72
C MET A 1 -14.78 -39.67 5.82
N LEU A 2 -14.46 -38.92 4.77
CA LEU A 2 -15.43 -38.44 3.78
C LEU A 2 -16.03 -39.59 2.95
N THR A 3 -17.35 -39.54 2.74
CA THR A 3 -18.05 -40.40 1.77
C THR A 3 -17.66 -40.02 0.34
N ARG A 4 -17.99 -40.89 -0.64
CA ARG A 4 -17.74 -40.61 -2.05
C ARG A 4 -18.47 -39.34 -2.52
N GLU A 5 -19.74 -39.21 -2.17
CA GLU A 5 -20.56 -38.04 -2.53
C GLU A 5 -20.01 -36.74 -1.94
N GLN A 6 -19.54 -36.76 -0.68
CA GLN A 6 -18.93 -35.57 -0.07
C GLN A 6 -17.62 -35.17 -0.76
N ARG A 7 -16.81 -36.13 -1.20
CA ARG A 7 -15.61 -35.82 -2.01
C ARG A 7 -15.97 -35.24 -3.36
N ASP A 8 -17.00 -35.76 -4.01
CA ASP A 8 -17.46 -35.25 -5.31
C ASP A 8 -17.93 -33.79 -5.18
N VAL A 9 -18.66 -33.45 -4.11
CA VAL A 9 -19.04 -32.05 -3.78
C VAL A 9 -17.82 -31.16 -3.60
N LEU A 10 -16.84 -31.58 -2.79
CA LEU A 10 -15.61 -30.81 -2.55
C LEU A 10 -14.80 -30.60 -3.84
N ILE A 11 -14.60 -31.66 -4.63
CA ILE A 11 -13.86 -31.58 -5.90
C ILE A 11 -14.55 -30.64 -6.88
N LEU A 12 -15.88 -30.73 -7.00
CA LEU A 12 -16.65 -29.86 -7.88
C LEU A 12 -16.54 -28.39 -7.42
N HIS A 13 -16.67 -28.16 -6.11
CA HIS A 13 -16.55 -26.82 -5.54
C HIS A 13 -15.15 -26.23 -5.76
N ILE A 14 -14.08 -26.99 -5.46
CA ILE A 14 -12.68 -26.56 -5.70
C ILE A 14 -12.47 -26.24 -7.18
N ARG A 15 -12.96 -27.10 -8.08
CA ARG A 15 -12.84 -26.88 -9.53
C ARG A 15 -13.52 -25.59 -9.98
N ASN A 16 -14.75 -25.33 -9.50
CA ASN A 16 -15.46 -24.10 -9.82
C ASN A 16 -14.72 -22.86 -9.26
N GLY A 17 -14.23 -22.94 -8.03
CA GLY A 17 -13.41 -21.90 -7.42
C GLY A 17 -12.11 -21.62 -8.19
N MET A 18 -11.45 -22.65 -8.70
CA MET A 18 -10.22 -22.52 -9.50
C MET A 18 -10.46 -21.78 -10.82
N MET A 19 -11.59 -22.02 -11.50
CA MET A 19 -11.89 -21.37 -12.78
C MET A 19 -12.05 -19.86 -12.63
N ASN A 20 -12.63 -19.38 -11.52
CA ASN A 20 -12.73 -17.95 -11.21
C ASN A 20 -11.35 -17.36 -10.83
N LYS A 21 -10.54 -18.14 -10.10
CA LYS A 21 -9.25 -17.72 -9.54
C LYS A 21 -8.14 -17.48 -10.57
N VAL A 22 -8.18 -18.14 -11.73
CA VAL A 22 -7.19 -17.88 -12.81
C VAL A 22 -7.16 -16.39 -13.18
N THR A 23 -8.33 -15.74 -13.17
CA THR A 23 -8.46 -14.31 -13.44
C THR A 23 -7.85 -13.48 -12.31
N ASP A 24 -8.16 -13.82 -11.05
CA ASP A 24 -7.67 -13.08 -9.87
C ASP A 24 -6.16 -13.18 -9.69
N VAL A 25 -5.59 -14.38 -9.86
CA VAL A 25 -4.13 -14.59 -9.78
C VAL A 25 -3.42 -13.85 -10.90
N LYS A 26 -3.95 -13.91 -12.12
CA LYS A 26 -3.41 -13.16 -13.26
C LYS A 26 -3.47 -11.65 -13.00
N TYR A 27 -4.60 -11.16 -12.50
CA TYR A 27 -4.78 -9.75 -12.15
C TYR A 27 -3.81 -9.32 -11.04
N ALA A 28 -3.74 -10.05 -9.93
CA ALA A 28 -2.84 -9.74 -8.82
C ALA A 28 -1.37 -9.76 -9.24
N THR A 29 -0.98 -10.74 -10.06
CA THR A 29 0.38 -10.83 -10.61
C THR A 29 0.68 -9.63 -11.50
N GLN A 30 -0.21 -9.32 -12.44
CA GLN A 30 -0.03 -8.19 -13.36
C GLN A 30 -0.01 -6.84 -12.62
N LYS A 31 -0.89 -6.67 -11.63
CA LYS A 31 -0.92 -5.49 -10.75
C LYS A 31 0.37 -5.36 -9.94
N ALA A 32 0.87 -6.44 -9.36
CA ALA A 32 2.15 -6.44 -8.65
C ALA A 32 3.32 -6.06 -9.56
N PHE A 33 3.32 -6.53 -10.82
CA PHE A 33 4.31 -6.10 -11.81
C PHE A 33 4.23 -4.61 -12.10
N TYR A 34 3.03 -4.06 -12.35
CA TYR A 34 2.87 -2.62 -12.58
C TYR A 34 3.35 -1.78 -11.38
N LEU A 35 2.93 -2.15 -10.17
CA LEU A 35 3.33 -1.44 -8.96
C LEU A 35 4.84 -1.50 -8.72
N ARG A 36 5.48 -2.64 -9.02
CA ARG A 36 6.93 -2.77 -8.97
C ARG A 36 7.60 -1.84 -9.98
N GLU A 37 7.11 -1.78 -11.21
CA GLU A 37 7.64 -0.86 -12.22
C GLU A 37 7.49 0.60 -11.80
N ASP A 38 6.36 0.97 -11.19
CA ASP A 38 6.16 2.33 -10.66
C ASP A 38 7.10 2.64 -9.50
N LEU A 39 7.27 1.71 -8.55
CA LEU A 39 8.28 1.85 -7.48
C LEU A 39 9.70 2.01 -8.04
N ILE A 40 10.04 1.30 -9.12
CA ILE A 40 11.33 1.44 -9.81
C ILE A 40 11.47 2.83 -10.44
N LYS A 41 10.43 3.33 -11.11
CA LYS A 41 10.44 4.69 -11.69
C LYS A 41 10.67 5.74 -10.61
N ILE A 42 9.95 5.66 -9.49
CA ILE A 42 10.14 6.63 -8.40
C ILE A 42 11.53 6.48 -7.78
N GLY A 43 12.05 5.25 -7.68
CA GLY A 43 13.43 4.99 -7.25
C GLY A 43 14.49 5.63 -8.18
N PHE A 44 14.26 5.62 -9.50
CA PHE A 44 15.09 6.36 -10.45
C PHE A 44 14.99 7.87 -10.24
N GLN A 45 13.78 8.40 -10.05
CA GLN A 45 13.57 9.83 -9.82
C GLN A 45 14.26 10.30 -8.54
N LEU A 46 14.13 9.57 -7.42
CA LEU A 46 14.87 9.87 -6.18
C LEU A 46 16.38 9.88 -6.39
N ARG A 47 16.89 9.00 -7.24
CA ARG A 47 18.31 8.95 -7.57
C ARG A 47 18.74 10.17 -8.40
N GLU A 48 17.93 10.60 -9.35
CA GLU A 48 18.17 11.83 -10.12
C GLU A 48 18.13 13.07 -9.21
N ASP A 49 17.15 13.15 -8.32
CA ASP A 49 17.01 14.24 -7.35
C ASP A 49 18.19 14.29 -6.36
N SER A 50 18.70 13.13 -5.96
CA SER A 50 19.94 13.02 -5.19
C SER A 50 21.15 13.59 -5.96
N VAL A 51 21.19 13.44 -7.29
CA VAL A 51 22.22 14.08 -8.13
C VAL A 51 22.00 15.59 -8.21
N LEU A 52 20.74 16.06 -8.25
CA LEU A 52 20.39 17.49 -8.16
C LEU A 52 20.72 18.12 -6.79
N MET A 53 21.03 17.31 -5.78
CA MET A 53 21.55 17.75 -4.48
C MET A 53 23.01 18.25 -4.58
N SER A 54 23.74 17.91 -5.65
CA SER A 54 25.12 18.35 -5.90
C SER A 54 25.27 19.89 -6.00
N PRO A 55 24.41 20.62 -6.72
CA PRO A 55 24.33 22.09 -6.65
C PRO A 55 24.24 22.65 -5.24
N ILE A 56 23.40 22.08 -4.37
CA ILE A 56 23.24 22.51 -2.97
C ILE A 56 24.54 22.28 -2.19
N LEU A 57 25.15 21.10 -2.32
CA LEU A 57 26.44 20.78 -1.70
C LEU A 57 27.55 21.73 -2.18
N ASN A 58 27.57 22.06 -3.47
CA ASN A 58 28.52 23.00 -4.05
C ASN A 58 28.27 24.44 -3.55
N CYS A 59 27.02 24.87 -3.42
CA CYS A 59 26.66 26.16 -2.81
C CYS A 59 27.10 26.24 -1.35
N GLN A 60 26.80 25.21 -0.54
CA GLN A 60 27.23 25.11 0.85
C GLN A 60 28.75 25.18 0.98
N TYR A 61 29.47 24.44 0.14
CA TYR A 61 30.92 24.49 0.07
C TYR A 61 31.44 25.90 -0.25
N ARG A 62 30.83 26.60 -1.22
CA ARG A 62 31.19 27.99 -1.57
C ARG A 62 30.92 28.96 -0.43
N LEU A 63 29.81 28.81 0.29
CA LEU A 63 29.46 29.61 1.46
C LEU A 63 30.48 29.43 2.58
N GLY A 64 30.78 28.18 2.95
CA GLY A 64 31.81 27.88 3.95
C GLY A 64 33.18 28.44 3.57
N LYS A 65 33.56 28.33 2.29
CA LYS A 65 34.80 28.91 1.76
C LYS A 65 34.81 30.44 1.76
N SER A 66 33.66 31.09 1.57
CA SER A 66 33.54 32.56 1.60
C SER A 66 33.65 33.10 3.02
N ILE A 67 33.01 32.44 3.99
CA ILE A 67 33.07 32.80 5.42
C ILE A 67 34.49 32.63 5.96
N ALA A 68 35.21 31.58 5.54
CA ALA A 68 36.59 31.32 5.95
C ALA A 68 37.62 32.33 5.39
N ARG A 69 37.25 33.22 4.46
CA ARG A 69 38.14 34.20 3.82
C ARG A 69 37.99 35.62 4.36
N ASP A 70 37.14 35.82 5.36
CA ASP A 70 36.69 37.14 5.84
C ASP A 70 37.60 37.73 6.95
N GLU A 71 38.93 37.58 6.81
CA GLU A 71 39.92 38.19 7.73
C GLU A 71 40.37 39.62 7.32
N GLU A 72 39.86 40.24 6.23
CA GLU A 72 40.33 41.58 5.78
C GLU A 72 39.21 42.60 5.46
N TYR A 73 39.21 43.70 6.23
CA TYR A 73 38.25 44.82 6.21
C TYR A 73 38.46 45.80 5.03
N GLU A 74 37.60 45.74 4.01
CA GLU A 74 37.15 46.84 3.12
C GLU A 74 36.24 46.28 2.00
N LYS A 75 36.51 45.05 1.55
CA LYS A 75 35.65 44.32 0.59
C LYS A 75 34.34 43.79 1.21
N ALA A 76 34.13 44.02 2.51
CA ALA A 76 33.05 43.48 3.33
C ALA A 76 31.64 43.75 2.77
N ARG A 77 31.36 44.92 2.16
CA ARG A 77 30.02 45.22 1.60
C ARG A 77 29.63 44.38 0.39
N THR A 78 30.59 44.15 -0.53
CA THR A 78 30.35 43.30 -1.71
C THR A 78 30.28 41.83 -1.33
N HIS A 79 31.08 41.41 -0.34
CA HIS A 79 31.05 40.06 0.20
C HIS A 79 29.75 39.79 0.97
N GLU A 80 29.25 40.77 1.75
CA GLU A 80 27.97 40.69 2.45
C GLU A 80 26.79 40.52 1.47
N LYS A 81 26.74 41.30 0.39
CA LYS A 81 25.69 41.17 -0.63
C LYS A 81 25.73 39.79 -1.30
N LYS A 82 26.92 39.34 -1.70
CA LYS A 82 27.11 38.03 -2.33
C LYS A 82 26.79 36.88 -1.38
N LEU A 83 27.12 37.03 -0.09
CA LEU A 83 26.77 36.09 0.98
C LEU A 83 25.24 35.99 1.13
N ARG A 84 24.53 37.13 1.17
CA ARG A 84 23.06 37.17 1.23
C ARG A 84 22.41 36.49 0.03
N GLU A 85 22.89 36.77 -1.18
CA GLU A 85 22.41 36.14 -2.42
C GLU A 85 22.61 34.62 -2.38
N LEU A 86 23.81 34.14 -2.01
CA LEU A 86 24.12 32.71 -1.92
C LEU A 86 23.32 32.00 -0.83
N ILE A 87 23.08 32.63 0.34
CA ILE A 87 22.24 32.07 1.40
C ILE A 87 20.78 31.97 0.95
N GLN A 88 20.27 32.99 0.26
CA GLN A 88 18.90 32.98 -0.25
C GLN A 88 18.71 31.92 -1.34
N GLU A 89 19.67 31.78 -2.26
CA GLU A 89 19.68 30.73 -3.26
C GLU A 89 19.75 29.33 -2.62
N GLN A 90 20.60 29.15 -1.60
CA GLN A 90 20.67 27.89 -0.84
C GLN A 90 19.33 27.56 -0.18
N TYR A 91 18.70 28.52 0.48
CA TYR A 91 17.41 28.33 1.15
C TYR A 91 16.34 27.88 0.16
N GLN A 92 16.22 28.58 -0.99
CA GLN A 92 15.24 28.26 -2.03
C GLN A 92 15.47 26.86 -2.64
N GLN A 93 16.72 26.50 -2.93
CA GLN A 93 17.02 25.17 -3.49
C GLN A 93 16.76 24.05 -2.48
N THR A 94 17.09 24.28 -1.20
CA THR A 94 16.84 23.30 -0.13
C THR A 94 15.34 23.10 0.11
N GLU A 95 14.56 24.18 0.06
CA GLU A 95 13.09 24.13 0.20
C GLU A 95 12.44 23.35 -0.96
N LEU A 96 12.82 23.62 -2.20
CA LEU A 96 12.32 22.90 -3.37
C LEU A 96 12.66 21.40 -3.30
N LEU A 97 13.90 21.07 -2.94
CA LEU A 97 14.32 19.68 -2.80
C LEU A 97 13.57 18.96 -1.67
N GLN A 98 13.37 19.62 -0.52
CA GLN A 98 12.60 19.05 0.58
C GLN A 98 11.16 18.76 0.16
N GLN A 99 10.53 19.65 -0.60
CA GLN A 99 9.16 19.45 -1.12
C GLN A 99 9.11 18.26 -2.09
N GLU A 100 10.07 18.17 -3.01
CA GLU A 100 10.11 17.09 -4.01
C GLU A 100 10.39 15.72 -3.37
N LEU A 101 11.36 15.64 -2.45
CA LEU A 101 11.64 14.42 -1.68
C LEU A 101 10.42 13.97 -0.85
N SER A 102 9.69 14.93 -0.25
CA SER A 102 8.47 14.62 0.52
C SER A 102 7.35 14.09 -0.38
N HIS A 103 7.21 14.64 -1.59
CA HIS A 103 6.26 14.18 -2.59
C HIS A 103 6.59 12.75 -3.03
N GLN A 104 7.82 12.49 -3.48
CA GLN A 104 8.24 11.18 -3.96
C GLN A 104 8.20 10.11 -2.86
N SER A 105 8.57 10.48 -1.63
CA SER A 105 8.39 9.60 -0.48
C SER A 105 6.92 9.21 -0.28
N SER A 106 5.99 10.14 -0.48
CA SER A 106 4.55 9.87 -0.36
C SER A 106 4.06 8.96 -1.48
N GLU A 107 4.53 9.14 -2.71
CA GLU A 107 4.21 8.27 -3.85
C GLU A 107 4.74 6.84 -3.65
N ILE A 108 5.98 6.69 -3.17
CA ILE A 108 6.55 5.36 -2.87
C ILE A 108 5.72 4.65 -1.81
N LEU A 109 5.40 5.34 -0.72
CA LEU A 109 4.63 4.74 0.37
C LEU A 109 3.22 4.36 -0.10
N HIS A 110 2.59 5.19 -0.94
CA HIS A 110 1.33 4.86 -1.58
C HIS A 110 1.42 3.60 -2.45
N SER A 111 2.35 3.55 -3.39
CA SER A 111 2.54 2.37 -4.26
C SER A 111 2.88 1.11 -3.47
N ALA A 112 3.67 1.22 -2.40
CA ALA A 112 4.00 0.12 -1.50
C ALA A 112 2.76 -0.42 -0.76
N ASP A 113 1.88 0.47 -0.29
CA ASP A 113 0.64 0.05 0.36
C ASP A 113 -0.34 -0.58 -0.63
N VAL A 114 -0.48 -0.05 -1.85
CA VAL A 114 -1.30 -0.67 -2.90
C VAL A 114 -0.79 -2.08 -3.24
N LEU A 115 0.53 -2.27 -3.22
CA LEU A 115 1.14 -3.60 -3.38
C LEU A 115 0.82 -4.51 -2.20
N LEU A 116 0.88 -4.00 -0.97
CA LEU A 116 0.48 -4.74 0.23
C LEU A 116 -0.95 -5.25 0.14
N PHE A 117 -1.93 -4.43 -0.27
CA PHE A 117 -3.32 -4.89 -0.46
C PHE A 117 -3.44 -5.98 -1.52
N THR A 118 -2.67 -5.87 -2.61
CA THR A 118 -2.59 -6.90 -3.64
C THR A 118 -2.07 -8.23 -3.08
N LEU A 119 -1.04 -8.17 -2.22
CA LEU A 119 -0.46 -9.33 -1.55
C LEU A 119 -1.42 -9.95 -0.52
N LEU A 120 -2.11 -9.13 0.29
CA LEU A 120 -3.08 -9.60 1.27
C LEU A 120 -4.22 -10.38 0.61
N LYS A 121 -4.74 -9.87 -0.53
CA LYS A 121 -5.77 -10.59 -1.32
C LYS A 121 -5.25 -11.93 -1.83
N ALA A 122 -4.04 -11.97 -2.40
CA ALA A 122 -3.42 -13.20 -2.88
C ALA A 122 -3.22 -14.24 -1.76
N GLN A 123 -2.73 -13.80 -0.60
CA GLN A 123 -2.55 -14.66 0.59
C GLN A 123 -3.88 -15.21 1.11
N HIS A 124 -4.94 -14.41 1.12
CA HIS A 124 -6.28 -14.84 1.48
C HIS A 124 -6.80 -15.94 0.55
N TYR A 125 -6.72 -15.74 -0.78
CA TYR A 125 -7.11 -16.78 -1.73
C TYR A 125 -6.29 -18.06 -1.57
N GLN A 126 -5.01 -17.96 -1.22
CA GLN A 126 -4.19 -19.13 -0.92
C GLN A 126 -4.60 -19.83 0.39
N TRP A 127 -4.98 -19.08 1.42
CA TRP A 127 -5.50 -19.64 2.66
C TRP A 127 -6.79 -20.43 2.42
N ARG A 128 -7.75 -19.87 1.67
CA ARG A 128 -9.02 -20.56 1.34
C ARG A 128 -8.78 -21.87 0.60
N ASP A 129 -7.89 -21.89 -0.39
CA ASP A 129 -7.56 -23.13 -1.11
C ASP A 129 -6.96 -24.18 -0.18
N ARG A 130 -6.07 -23.77 0.74
CA ARG A 130 -5.51 -24.69 1.74
C ARG A 130 -6.60 -25.27 2.63
N LEU A 131 -7.61 -24.48 3.02
CA LEU A 131 -8.77 -24.97 3.77
C LEU A 131 -9.50 -26.07 2.99
N TYR A 132 -9.83 -25.84 1.72
CA TYR A 132 -10.58 -26.82 0.92
C TYR A 132 -9.76 -28.08 0.60
N LEU A 133 -8.46 -27.93 0.32
CA LEU A 133 -7.57 -29.07 0.10
C LEU A 133 -7.37 -29.90 1.38
N ALA A 134 -7.21 -29.26 2.53
CA ALA A 134 -7.15 -29.93 3.82
C ALA A 134 -8.46 -30.67 4.13
N ALA A 135 -9.61 -30.05 3.81
CA ALA A 135 -10.92 -30.69 3.91
C ALA A 135 -11.00 -31.96 3.06
N LEU A 136 -10.58 -31.88 1.80
CA LEU A 136 -10.56 -33.01 0.87
C LEU A 136 -9.61 -34.13 1.31
N ALA A 137 -8.45 -33.78 1.86
CA ALA A 137 -7.47 -34.72 2.39
C ALA A 137 -7.92 -35.35 3.74
N GLY A 138 -8.89 -34.72 4.42
CA GLY A 138 -9.26 -35.09 5.79
C GLY A 138 -8.24 -34.66 6.83
N GLU A 139 -7.41 -33.66 6.51
CA GLU A 139 -6.30 -33.11 7.32
C GLU A 139 -6.64 -31.71 7.86
N LEU A 140 -7.89 -31.49 8.28
CA LEU A 140 -8.29 -30.21 8.86
C LEU A 140 -7.81 -30.11 10.31
N GLU A 141 -6.75 -29.34 10.50
CA GLU A 141 -6.27 -28.94 11.81
C GLU A 141 -7.00 -27.69 12.30
N GLU A 142 -7.28 -27.59 13.60
CA GLU A 142 -7.90 -26.40 14.22
C GLU A 142 -7.10 -25.12 13.96
N ASN A 143 -5.78 -25.23 13.82
CA ASN A 143 -4.88 -24.11 13.53
C ASN A 143 -5.15 -23.44 12.18
N ILE A 144 -5.77 -24.15 11.22
CA ILE A 144 -6.06 -23.57 9.89
C ILE A 144 -7.12 -22.46 9.98
N THR A 145 -7.95 -22.50 11.01
CA THR A 145 -9.05 -21.54 11.25
C THR A 145 -8.73 -20.49 12.29
N ASP A 146 -7.53 -20.49 12.87
CA ASP A 146 -7.10 -19.43 13.78
C ASP A 146 -6.97 -18.10 13.03
N GLU A 147 -7.90 -17.18 13.32
CA GLU A 147 -7.97 -15.87 12.70
C GLU A 147 -6.75 -15.00 13.05
N TYR A 148 -6.15 -15.14 14.24
CA TYR A 148 -5.04 -14.28 14.67
C TYR A 148 -3.70 -14.73 14.09
N ASN A 149 -3.59 -16.01 13.72
CA ASN A 149 -2.36 -16.57 13.18
C ASN A 149 -2.29 -16.59 11.64
N CYS A 150 -3.38 -16.25 10.95
CA CYS A 150 -3.36 -16.08 9.50
C CYS A 150 -2.61 -14.79 9.09
N PRO A 151 -2.06 -14.68 7.86
CA PRO A 151 -1.31 -13.49 7.43
C PRO A 151 -2.11 -12.17 7.56
N LEU A 152 -3.40 -12.20 7.21
CA LEU A 152 -4.27 -11.02 7.32
C LEU A 152 -4.56 -10.67 8.78
N GLY A 153 -4.83 -11.64 9.65
CA GLY A 153 -5.02 -11.41 11.08
C GLY A 153 -3.79 -10.84 11.75
N LYS A 154 -2.60 -11.40 11.46
CA LYS A 154 -1.32 -10.85 11.93
C LYS A 154 -1.15 -9.40 11.49
N TRP A 155 -1.48 -9.10 10.23
CA TRP A 155 -1.43 -7.72 9.73
C TRP A 155 -2.44 -6.82 10.44
N LEU A 156 -3.70 -7.23 10.58
CA LEU A 156 -4.77 -6.50 11.27
C LEU A 156 -4.35 -6.14 12.70
N CYS A 157 -3.76 -7.08 13.45
CA CYS A 157 -3.33 -6.87 14.83
C CYS A 157 -1.99 -6.12 14.98
N SER A 158 -1.28 -5.82 13.88
CA SER A 158 0.04 -5.18 13.93
C SER A 158 0.08 -3.88 13.14
N GLU A 159 0.59 -3.93 11.91
CA GLU A 159 0.73 -2.77 11.03
C GLU A 159 -0.62 -2.20 10.60
N GLY A 160 -1.58 -3.07 10.31
CA GLY A 160 -2.96 -2.71 9.97
C GLY A 160 -3.58 -1.78 11.02
N MET A 161 -3.58 -2.22 12.28
CA MET A 161 -4.10 -1.41 13.39
C MET A 161 -3.33 -0.11 13.57
N ARG A 162 -1.99 -0.12 13.48
CA ARG A 162 -1.19 1.10 13.73
C ARG A 162 -1.42 2.19 12.69
N ARG A 163 -1.58 1.83 11.41
CA ARG A 163 -1.63 2.80 10.30
C ARG A 163 -3.01 3.01 9.70
N PHE A 164 -3.83 1.96 9.63
CA PHE A 164 -5.07 1.99 8.86
C PHE A 164 -6.32 2.08 9.75
N MET A 165 -6.21 2.00 11.08
CA MET A 165 -7.38 2.01 11.99
C MET A 165 -8.27 3.25 11.86
N MET A 166 -7.70 4.39 11.47
CA MET A 166 -8.43 5.64 11.30
C MET A 166 -9.12 5.74 9.94
N LEU A 167 -8.78 4.87 8.98
CA LEU A 167 -9.48 4.82 7.71
C LEU A 167 -10.84 4.17 7.90
N SER A 168 -11.85 4.80 7.32
CA SER A 168 -13.18 4.18 7.24
C SER A 168 -13.06 2.84 6.52
N GLY A 169 -13.79 1.82 6.99
CA GLY A 169 -13.75 0.47 6.44
C GLY A 169 -12.78 -0.49 7.14
N PHE A 170 -11.79 0.00 7.91
CA PHE A 170 -10.87 -0.90 8.63
C PHE A 170 -11.58 -1.81 9.64
N ARG A 171 -12.55 -1.25 10.38
CA ARG A 171 -13.36 -2.03 11.33
C ARG A 171 -14.24 -3.07 10.62
N GLU A 172 -14.79 -2.71 9.47
CA GLU A 172 -15.62 -3.59 8.66
C GLU A 172 -14.80 -4.76 8.10
N LEU A 173 -13.58 -4.48 7.65
CA LEU A 173 -12.61 -5.50 7.24
C LEU A 173 -12.33 -6.50 8.37
N SER A 174 -12.06 -5.99 9.58
CA SER A 174 -11.82 -6.85 10.75
C SER A 174 -13.04 -7.73 11.08
N ASN A 175 -14.25 -7.21 10.95
CA ASN A 175 -15.47 -7.96 11.18
C ASN A 175 -15.69 -9.04 10.11
N CYS A 176 -15.52 -8.70 8.83
CA CYS A 176 -15.67 -9.66 7.73
C CYS A 176 -14.62 -10.79 7.82
N HIS A 177 -13.41 -10.46 8.29
CA HIS A 177 -12.36 -11.44 8.54
C HIS A 177 -12.78 -12.44 9.64
N HIS A 178 -13.35 -11.93 10.74
CA HIS A 178 -13.89 -12.77 11.81
C HIS A 178 -15.05 -13.65 11.34
N GLU A 179 -16.01 -13.09 10.59
CA GLU A 179 -17.14 -13.83 10.02
C GLU A 179 -16.67 -14.99 9.13
N LEU A 180 -15.66 -14.75 8.29
CA LEU A 180 -15.06 -15.78 7.44
C LEU A 180 -14.42 -16.90 8.26
N HIS A 181 -13.59 -16.57 9.26
CA HIS A 181 -12.95 -17.58 10.11
C HIS A 181 -13.95 -18.37 10.94
N GLN A 182 -15.03 -17.72 11.40
CA GLN A 182 -16.14 -18.40 12.06
C GLN A 182 -16.86 -19.37 11.11
N ALA A 183 -17.11 -18.98 9.85
CA ALA A 183 -17.68 -19.85 8.84
C ALA A 183 -16.79 -21.07 8.57
N ALA A 184 -15.48 -20.86 8.43
CA ALA A 184 -14.50 -21.93 8.23
C ALA A 184 -14.38 -22.86 9.44
N SER A 185 -14.45 -22.33 10.68
CA SER A 185 -14.39 -23.12 11.91
C SER A 185 -15.52 -24.14 12.00
N ARG A 186 -16.71 -23.81 11.45
CA ARG A 186 -17.82 -24.77 11.36
C ARG A 186 -17.49 -25.97 10.49
N LEU A 187 -16.65 -25.81 9.47
CA LEU A 187 -16.19 -26.91 8.62
C LEU A 187 -15.20 -27.82 9.36
N VAL A 188 -14.32 -27.24 10.19
CA VAL A 188 -13.28 -27.97 10.94
C VAL A 188 -13.85 -28.73 12.14
N GLY A 189 -14.76 -28.11 12.89
CA GLY A 189 -15.28 -28.66 14.16
C GLY A 189 -16.33 -29.77 14.02
N GLN A 190 -16.62 -30.26 12.82
CA GLN A 190 -17.74 -31.17 12.56
C GLN A 190 -17.29 -32.58 12.21
N ALA A 191 -18.03 -33.57 12.71
CA ALA A 191 -17.82 -34.95 12.32
C ALA A 191 -18.32 -35.17 10.90
N TRP A 192 -17.42 -35.50 9.97
CA TRP A 192 -17.78 -35.77 8.56
C TRP A 192 -18.89 -36.80 8.38
N SER A 193 -19.05 -37.73 9.32
CA SER A 193 -20.11 -38.74 9.32
C SER A 193 -21.52 -38.18 9.54
N SER A 194 -21.66 -36.99 10.12
CA SER A 194 -22.96 -36.35 10.39
C SER A 194 -23.38 -35.29 9.37
N ILE A 195 -22.53 -34.99 8.38
CA ILE A 195 -22.78 -33.95 7.39
C ILE A 195 -23.38 -34.56 6.13
N LEU A 196 -24.55 -34.10 5.71
CA LEU A 196 -25.10 -34.47 4.42
C LEU A 196 -24.39 -33.71 3.28
N PRO A 197 -24.24 -34.29 2.08
CA PRO A 197 -23.60 -33.61 0.94
C PRO A 197 -24.18 -32.22 0.63
N VAL A 198 -25.51 -32.06 0.73
CA VAL A 198 -26.20 -30.78 0.53
C VAL A 198 -25.82 -29.75 1.61
N GLN A 199 -25.63 -30.19 2.86
CA GLN A 199 -25.20 -29.29 3.94
C GLN A 199 -23.75 -28.85 3.74
N LEU A 200 -22.89 -29.77 3.27
CA LEU A 200 -21.50 -29.46 2.93
C LEU A 200 -21.44 -28.41 1.81
N GLU A 201 -22.21 -28.58 0.74
CA GLU A 201 -22.29 -27.60 -0.34
C GLU A 201 -22.73 -26.22 0.16
N ALA A 202 -23.76 -26.16 1.00
CA ALA A 202 -24.22 -24.91 1.60
C ALA A 202 -23.15 -24.23 2.49
N TRP A 203 -22.37 -25.01 3.24
CA TRP A 203 -21.28 -24.47 4.05
C TRP A 203 -20.13 -23.93 3.21
N LEU A 204 -19.74 -24.65 2.16
CA LEU A 204 -18.71 -24.21 1.22
C LEU A 204 -19.13 -22.90 0.54
N GLN A 205 -20.39 -22.81 0.09
CA GLN A 205 -20.92 -21.57 -0.48
C GLN A 205 -20.90 -20.41 0.53
N HIS A 206 -21.29 -20.66 1.78
CA HIS A 206 -21.25 -19.63 2.83
C HIS A 206 -19.82 -19.12 3.12
N ILE A 207 -18.81 -20.00 3.06
CA ILE A 207 -17.39 -19.60 3.17
C ILE A 207 -16.99 -18.72 1.97
N ASP A 208 -17.40 -19.09 0.76
CA ASP A 208 -17.13 -18.30 -0.44
C ASP A 208 -17.80 -16.92 -0.39
N ASP A 209 -19.04 -16.82 0.07
CA ASP A 209 -19.76 -15.55 0.22
C ASP A 209 -19.07 -14.63 1.24
N ALA A 210 -18.67 -15.19 2.40
CA ALA A 210 -17.91 -14.46 3.41
C ALA A 210 -16.53 -14.03 2.88
N SER A 211 -15.86 -14.90 2.11
CA SER A 211 -14.59 -14.61 1.45
C SER A 211 -14.73 -13.46 0.45
N GLN A 212 -15.79 -13.45 -0.35
CA GLN A 212 -16.03 -12.38 -1.32
C GLN A 212 -16.31 -11.05 -0.61
N LYS A 213 -17.10 -11.07 0.46
CA LYS A 213 -17.36 -9.89 1.30
C LYS A 213 -16.05 -9.32 1.87
N LEU A 214 -15.16 -10.18 2.38
CA LEU A 214 -13.83 -9.79 2.85
C LEU A 214 -13.01 -9.11 1.74
N ILE A 215 -12.95 -9.71 0.55
CA ILE A 215 -12.23 -9.13 -0.60
C ILE A 215 -12.78 -7.74 -0.95
N CYS A 216 -14.11 -7.58 -1.00
CA CYS A 216 -14.73 -6.28 -1.26
C CYS A 216 -14.33 -5.23 -0.21
N THR A 217 -14.24 -5.61 1.08
CA THR A 217 -13.79 -4.67 2.13
C THR A 217 -12.30 -4.34 2.02
N LEU A 218 -11.45 -5.27 1.55
CA LEU A 218 -10.06 -4.98 1.22
C LEU A 218 -9.96 -3.98 0.07
N ASP A 219 -10.74 -4.15 -1.00
CA ASP A 219 -10.77 -3.22 -2.14
C ASP A 219 -11.23 -1.82 -1.71
N GLN A 220 -12.25 -1.73 -0.85
CA GLN A 220 -12.73 -0.45 -0.32
C GLN A 220 -11.70 0.25 0.55
N LEU A 221 -10.98 -0.49 1.40
CA LEU A 221 -9.92 0.07 2.22
C LEU A 221 -8.72 0.49 1.35
N GLU A 222 -8.37 -0.30 0.34
CA GLU A 222 -7.32 0.00 -0.65
C GLU A 222 -7.57 1.35 -1.33
N MET A 223 -8.80 1.61 -1.79
CA MET A 223 -9.16 2.91 -2.40
C MET A 223 -8.95 4.11 -1.47
N ARG A 224 -8.98 3.90 -0.15
CA ARG A 224 -8.82 4.96 0.86
C ARG A 224 -7.36 5.18 1.28
N VAL A 225 -6.44 4.34 0.82
CA VAL A 225 -5.00 4.46 1.13
C VAL A 225 -4.42 5.78 0.63
N GLU A 226 -4.94 6.33 -0.47
CA GLU A 226 -4.53 7.65 -0.99
C GLU A 226 -4.67 8.76 0.07
N LEU A 227 -5.63 8.64 1.01
CA LEU A 227 -5.85 9.62 2.08
C LEU A 227 -4.70 9.68 3.09
N LEU A 228 -3.86 8.64 3.16
CA LEU A 228 -2.67 8.63 4.02
C LEU A 228 -1.52 9.45 3.43
N TYR A 229 -1.59 9.78 2.14
CA TYR A 229 -0.52 10.42 1.37
C TYR A 229 -1.06 11.65 0.61
N PRO A 230 -1.49 12.70 1.33
CA PRO A 230 -2.03 13.90 0.69
C PRO A 230 -0.97 14.55 -0.20
N THR A 231 -1.18 14.50 -1.52
CA THR A 231 -0.36 15.21 -2.48
C THR A 231 -0.57 16.71 -2.32
N GLN A 232 0.52 17.46 -2.11
CA GLN A 232 0.48 18.92 -2.22
C GLN A 232 0.18 19.29 -3.68
N ARG A 233 -1.10 19.52 -4.01
CA ARG A 233 -1.44 20.15 -5.29
C ARG A 233 -0.73 21.50 -5.34
N ARG A 234 0.23 21.65 -6.26
CA ARG A 234 0.90 22.92 -6.57
C ARG A 234 -0.16 23.99 -6.83
N HIS A 235 -0.39 24.87 -5.85
CA HIS A 235 -1.06 26.14 -6.08
C HIS A 235 -0.09 27.06 -6.82
N HIS A 236 0.04 26.86 -8.13
CA HIS A 236 0.58 27.90 -9.02
C HIS A 236 -0.48 29.02 -9.13
N LYS A 237 -0.58 29.85 -8.08
CA LYS A 237 -1.19 31.18 -8.23
C LYS A 237 -0.22 32.00 -9.08
N ASN A 238 -0.49 32.09 -10.37
CA ASN A 238 0.04 33.14 -11.24
C ASN A 238 -0.30 34.48 -10.59
N ARG A 239 0.68 35.04 -9.87
CA ARG A 239 0.64 36.42 -9.44
C ARG A 239 1.00 37.23 -10.68
N ALA A 240 -0.02 37.58 -11.45
CA ALA A 240 0.09 38.59 -12.49
C ALA A 240 0.67 39.86 -11.86
N VAL A 241 1.93 40.15 -12.17
CA VAL A 241 2.51 41.46 -11.96
C VAL A 241 1.86 42.35 -13.02
N GLY A 242 0.86 43.12 -12.59
CA GLY A 242 0.30 44.19 -13.40
C GLY A 242 1.36 45.26 -13.60
N ASN A 243 1.90 45.35 -14.81
CA ASN A 243 2.57 46.56 -15.29
C ASN A 243 1.48 47.58 -15.61
N HIS A 244 1.22 48.49 -14.66
CA HIS A 244 0.75 49.83 -15.00
C HIS A 244 1.98 50.65 -15.38
N ASN A 245 2.14 50.91 -16.68
CA ASN A 245 2.85 52.10 -17.14
C ASN A 245 1.80 53.03 -17.74
N GLU A 246 1.57 54.12 -17.02
CA GLU A 246 1.06 55.38 -17.51
C GLU A 246 1.96 55.86 -18.66
N LEU A 247 1.34 56.33 -19.74
CA LEU A 247 1.96 57.27 -20.66
C LEU A 247 0.92 58.35 -20.95
N ASP A 248 1.05 59.44 -20.20
CA ASP A 248 0.74 60.79 -20.66
C ASP A 248 1.67 61.13 -21.84
N GLY A 249 1.10 61.75 -22.88
CA GLY A 249 1.82 62.25 -24.05
C GLY A 249 0.92 62.35 -25.28
#